data_AF-A0A3A0USW7-F1
#
_entry.id   AF-A0A3A0USW7-F1
#
_cell.length_a   1.000
_cell.length_b   1.000
_cell.length_c   1.000
_cell.angle_alpha   90.00
_cell.angle_beta   90.00
_cell.angle_gamma   90.00
#
_symmetry.space_group_name_H-M   'P 1'
#
loop_
_entity.id
_entity.type
_entity.pdbx_description
1 polymer ?
#
loop_
_entity_poly.entity_id
_entity_poly.type
_entity_poly.pdbx_seq_one_letter_code
_entity_poly.pdbx_strand_id
1 'polypeptide(L)'
;IDTPGGIIRLILQFVLYSLVTELVGALCIALSFIPKYGLGQGVFLSIFTSVSAFNNAGFALFKDNLISAVNDPIITITVPLLIIMGGIGPLVFLDLVTTQKLTKLKLHSKIVLSTTFILIIVGSISFFILEYPSTLNHLSLIEKIGASFFQSVTTRTAGFNTVDIGQISTPTSMMMMLFMFIGGA
;
A
#
# COMPACT_ATOMS: atom_id res chain seq x y z
N ILE A 1 -14.61 -24.80 0.24
CA ILE A 1 -13.17 -24.87 -0.14
C ILE A 1 -12.73 -26.34 -0.17
N ASP A 2 -13.51 -27.22 0.45
CA ASP A 2 -13.20 -28.62 0.74
C ASP A 2 -13.37 -29.58 -0.45
N THR A 3 -13.65 -29.06 -1.64
CA THR A 3 -13.66 -29.83 -2.89
C THR A 3 -12.60 -29.25 -3.85
N PRO A 4 -11.92 -30.08 -4.66
CA PRO A 4 -10.90 -29.62 -5.62
C PRO A 4 -11.42 -28.50 -6.54
N GLY A 5 -12.69 -28.57 -6.96
CA GLY A 5 -13.33 -27.53 -7.78
C GLY A 5 -13.55 -26.19 -7.04
N GLY A 6 -13.71 -26.22 -5.72
CA GLY A 6 -13.83 -25.02 -4.89
C GLY A 6 -12.53 -24.22 -4.80
N ILE A 7 -11.39 -24.92 -4.76
CA ILE A 7 -10.05 -24.29 -4.73
C ILE A 7 -9.74 -23.63 -6.07
N ILE A 8 -9.99 -24.33 -7.19
CA ILE A 8 -9.76 -23.77 -8.53
C ILE A 8 -10.57 -22.49 -8.75
N ARG A 9 -11.86 -22.49 -8.34
CA ARG A 9 -12.71 -21.30 -8.43
C ARG A 9 -12.15 -20.13 -7.62
N LEU A 10 -11.64 -20.40 -6.42
CA LEU A 10 -11.04 -19.39 -5.56
C LEU A 10 -9.78 -18.78 -6.20
N ILE A 11 -8.92 -19.61 -6.80
CA ILE A 11 -7.73 -19.16 -7.53
C ILE A 11 -8.13 -18.27 -8.71
N LEU A 12 -9.09 -18.69 -9.53
CA LEU A 12 -9.54 -17.89 -10.68
C LEU A 12 -10.16 -16.55 -10.26
N GLN A 13 -10.94 -16.54 -9.16
CA GLN A 13 -11.47 -15.30 -8.60
C GLN A 13 -10.37 -14.38 -8.09
N PHE A 14 -9.33 -14.94 -7.48
CA PHE A 14 -8.17 -14.16 -7.03
C PHE A 14 -7.36 -13.57 -8.19
N VAL A 15 -7.10 -14.36 -9.23
CA VAL A 15 -6.38 -13.87 -10.43
C VAL A 15 -7.17 -12.76 -11.14
N LEU A 16 -8.50 -12.91 -11.25
CA LEU A 16 -9.33 -11.86 -11.82
C LEU A 16 -9.29 -10.60 -10.95
N TYR A 17 -9.37 -10.76 -9.63
CA TYR A 17 -9.27 -9.66 -8.68
C TYR A 17 -7.94 -8.92 -8.82
N SER A 18 -6.80 -9.64 -8.80
CA SER A 18 -5.47 -9.04 -8.90
C SER A 18 -5.32 -8.26 -10.20
N LEU A 19 -5.68 -8.85 -11.35
CA LEU A 19 -5.58 -8.19 -12.64
C LEU A 19 -6.44 -6.93 -12.73
N VAL A 20 -7.67 -6.96 -12.17
CA VAL A 20 -8.56 -5.79 -12.18
C VAL A 20 -8.01 -4.69 -11.28
N THR A 21 -7.57 -5.02 -10.06
CA THR A 21 -7.00 -4.03 -9.14
C THR A 21 -5.70 -3.44 -9.65
N GLU A 22 -4.83 -4.27 -10.22
CA GLU A 22 -3.56 -3.83 -10.81
C GLU A 22 -3.80 -2.93 -12.03
N LEU A 23 -4.80 -3.25 -12.87
CA LEU A 23 -5.13 -2.45 -14.04
C LEU A 23 -5.73 -1.09 -13.64
N VAL A 24 -6.66 -1.07 -12.68
CA VAL A 24 -7.22 0.19 -12.15
C VAL A 24 -6.12 1.02 -11.49
N GLY A 25 -5.26 0.40 -10.69
CA GLY A 25 -4.10 1.05 -10.07
C GLY A 25 -3.14 1.63 -11.09
N ALA A 26 -2.81 0.88 -12.14
CA ALA A 26 -1.94 1.32 -13.22
C ALA A 26 -2.54 2.52 -13.97
N LEU A 27 -3.85 2.49 -14.25
CA LEU A 27 -4.55 3.62 -14.89
C LEU A 27 -4.52 4.88 -14.01
N CYS A 28 -4.73 4.75 -12.70
CA CYS A 28 -4.62 5.86 -11.77
C CYS A 28 -3.19 6.43 -11.75
N ILE A 29 -2.17 5.59 -11.60
CA ILE A 29 -0.76 6.03 -11.59
C ILE A 29 -0.36 6.64 -12.95
N ALA A 30 -0.91 6.14 -14.05
CA ALA A 30 -0.66 6.66 -15.39
C ALA A 30 -1.07 8.12 -15.56
N LEU A 31 -2.10 8.59 -14.85
CA LEU A 31 -2.48 10.01 -14.83
C LEU A 31 -1.36 10.92 -14.31
N SER A 32 -0.48 10.40 -13.45
CA SER A 32 0.68 11.13 -12.93
C SER A 32 1.94 10.95 -13.79
N PHE A 33 2.23 9.71 -14.23
CA PHE A 33 3.48 9.40 -14.93
C PHE A 33 3.47 9.73 -16.41
N ILE A 34 2.33 9.62 -17.12
CA ILE A 34 2.27 9.94 -18.56
C ILE A 34 2.64 11.40 -18.83
N PRO A 35 2.14 12.41 -18.09
CA PRO A 35 2.52 13.80 -18.31
C PRO A 35 4.01 14.09 -18.06
N LYS A 36 4.65 13.31 -17.17
CA LYS A 36 6.05 13.53 -16.75
C LYS A 36 7.07 12.80 -17.63
N TYR A 37 6.75 11.59 -18.07
CA TYR A 37 7.71 10.69 -18.76
C TYR A 37 7.28 10.33 -20.19
N GLY A 38 6.16 10.85 -20.66
CA GLY A 38 5.59 10.54 -21.98
C GLY A 38 4.79 9.23 -21.99
N LEU A 39 4.12 8.96 -23.12
CA LEU A 39 3.17 7.84 -23.22
C LEU A 39 3.83 6.46 -23.06
N GLY A 40 4.90 6.17 -23.80
CA GLY A 40 5.51 4.84 -23.78
C GLY A 40 6.13 4.50 -22.43
N GLN A 41 7.01 5.37 -21.92
CA GLN A 41 7.70 5.13 -20.67
C GLN A 41 6.77 5.31 -19.46
N GLY A 42 5.87 6.30 -19.49
CA GLY A 42 4.89 6.52 -18.42
C GLY A 42 3.96 5.33 -18.21
N VAL A 43 3.41 4.75 -19.28
CA VAL A 43 2.56 3.54 -19.19
C VAL A 43 3.32 2.36 -18.59
N PHE A 44 4.56 2.11 -19.04
CA PHE A 44 5.37 1.02 -18.50
C PHE A 44 5.67 1.21 -17.01
N LEU A 45 6.07 2.42 -16.60
CA LEU A 45 6.32 2.75 -15.20
C LEU A 45 5.06 2.54 -14.34
N SER A 46 3.90 2.99 -14.82
CA SER A 46 2.64 2.86 -14.07
C SER A 46 2.21 1.41 -13.89
N ILE A 47 2.32 0.58 -14.93
CA ILE A 47 2.01 -0.85 -14.84
C ILE A 47 2.98 -1.52 -13.86
N PHE A 48 4.28 -1.27 -13.99
CA PHE A 48 5.29 -1.85 -13.11
C PHE A 48 5.07 -1.47 -11.65
N THR A 49 4.87 -0.18 -11.37
CA THR A 49 4.62 0.30 -10.00
C THR A 49 3.32 -0.29 -9.44
N SER A 50 2.26 -0.42 -10.24
CA SER A 50 1.01 -1.02 -9.79
C SER A 50 1.16 -2.49 -9.40
N VAL A 51 1.79 -3.29 -10.27
CA VAL A 51 2.04 -4.72 -10.01
C VAL A 51 2.97 -4.91 -8.81
N SER A 52 4.03 -4.09 -8.71
CA SER A 52 4.95 -4.13 -7.58
C SER A 52 4.27 -3.74 -6.25
N ALA A 53 3.38 -2.73 -6.30
CA ALA A 53 2.60 -2.27 -5.14
C ALA A 53 1.58 -3.31 -4.68
N PHE A 54 0.78 -3.87 -5.60
CA PHE A 54 -0.22 -4.88 -5.26
C PHE A 54 0.41 -6.15 -4.68
N ASN A 55 1.55 -6.58 -5.20
CA ASN A 55 2.24 -7.77 -4.72
C ASN A 55 3.18 -7.49 -3.51
N ASN A 56 3.14 -6.28 -2.94
CA ASN A 56 4.01 -5.86 -1.84
C ASN A 56 5.51 -6.11 -2.09
N ALA A 57 5.96 -5.94 -3.34
CA ALA A 57 7.32 -6.27 -3.73
C ALA A 57 8.33 -5.16 -3.40
N GLY A 58 7.88 -3.89 -3.37
CA GLY A 58 8.71 -2.74 -3.02
C GLY A 58 9.74 -2.31 -4.07
N PHE A 59 9.69 -2.92 -5.25
CA PHE A 59 10.54 -2.55 -6.35
C PHE A 59 9.98 -1.30 -7.05
N ALA A 60 10.83 -0.29 -7.20
CA ALA A 60 10.59 0.85 -8.03
C ALA A 60 11.70 0.97 -9.09
N LEU A 61 11.35 1.47 -10.27
CA LEU A 61 12.29 1.64 -11.37
C LEU A 61 13.13 2.92 -11.26
N PHE A 62 12.78 3.80 -10.32
CA PHE A 62 13.52 5.02 -10.03
C PHE A 62 14.60 4.77 -8.97
N LYS A 63 15.72 5.49 -9.07
CA LYS A 63 16.85 5.37 -8.13
C LYS A 63 16.47 5.80 -6.71
N ASP A 64 15.58 6.76 -6.60
CA ASP A 64 15.04 7.33 -5.35
C ASP A 64 13.73 6.65 -4.92
N ASN A 65 13.40 5.50 -5.52
CA ASN A 65 12.17 4.76 -5.27
C ASN A 65 10.90 5.60 -5.58
N LEU A 66 10.18 6.11 -4.57
CA LEU A 66 9.03 7.01 -4.74
C LEU A 66 9.19 8.31 -3.94
N ILE A 67 10.41 8.66 -3.51
CA ILE A 67 10.67 9.86 -2.70
C ILE A 67 10.31 11.13 -3.47
N SER A 68 10.72 11.24 -4.74
CA SER A 68 10.32 12.37 -5.61
C SER A 68 8.81 12.46 -5.89
N ALA A 69 8.06 11.39 -5.64
CA ALA A 69 6.62 11.31 -5.87
C ALA A 69 5.78 11.67 -4.64
N VAL A 70 6.39 12.02 -3.49
CA VAL A 70 5.68 12.26 -2.23
C VAL A 70 4.64 13.38 -2.33
N ASN A 71 4.90 14.40 -3.15
CA ASN A 71 4.00 15.54 -3.37
C ASN A 71 2.85 15.21 -4.33
N ASP A 72 2.88 14.04 -4.97
CA ASP A 72 1.84 13.64 -5.90
C ASP A 72 0.72 12.88 -5.18
N PRO A 73 -0.46 13.50 -4.99
CA PRO A 73 -1.54 12.88 -4.24
C PRO A 73 -2.05 11.60 -4.91
N ILE A 74 -1.92 11.48 -6.24
CA ILE A 74 -2.34 10.28 -6.97
C ILE A 74 -1.48 9.10 -6.53
N ILE A 75 -0.16 9.28 -6.46
CA ILE A 75 0.77 8.21 -6.10
C ILE A 75 0.67 7.91 -4.60
N THR A 76 0.68 8.96 -3.78
CA THR A 76 0.64 8.85 -2.32
C THR A 76 -0.66 8.22 -1.79
N ILE A 77 -1.74 8.21 -2.57
CA ILE A 77 -3.00 7.52 -2.24
C ILE A 77 -3.09 6.14 -2.92
N THR A 78 -2.80 6.07 -4.22
CA THR A 78 -3.04 4.86 -5.02
C THR A 78 -2.12 3.71 -4.60
N VAL A 79 -0.82 3.99 -4.38
CA VAL A 79 0.16 2.95 -4.05
C VAL A 79 -0.14 2.31 -2.69
N PRO A 80 -0.38 3.05 -1.59
CA PRO A 80 -0.81 2.46 -0.32
C PRO A 80 -2.10 1.67 -0.42
N LEU A 81 -3.08 2.14 -1.22
CA LEU A 81 -4.32 1.38 -1.42
C LEU A 81 -4.07 0.04 -2.12
N LEU A 82 -3.19 0.00 -3.12
CA LEU A 82 -2.80 -1.25 -3.77
C LEU A 82 -2.10 -2.21 -2.79
N ILE A 83 -1.19 -1.69 -1.96
CA ILE A 83 -0.50 -2.47 -0.92
C ILE A 83 -1.51 -3.07 0.06
N ILE A 84 -2.47 -2.28 0.52
CA ILE A 84 -3.54 -2.74 1.42
C ILE A 84 -4.39 -3.79 0.72
N MET A 85 -4.84 -3.53 -0.50
CA MET A 85 -5.71 -4.44 -1.26
C MET A 85 -5.04 -5.78 -1.59
N GLY A 86 -3.72 -5.77 -1.83
CA GLY A 86 -2.92 -6.98 -1.98
C GLY A 86 -2.68 -7.72 -0.67
N GLY A 87 -2.39 -6.97 0.41
CA GLY A 87 -2.03 -7.51 1.72
C GLY A 87 -3.18 -7.99 2.62
N ILE A 88 -4.46 -7.75 2.27
CA ILE A 88 -5.60 -8.27 3.05
C ILE A 88 -5.96 -9.72 2.64
N GLY A 89 -5.47 -10.18 1.49
CA GLY A 89 -5.59 -11.56 1.02
C GLY A 89 -6.94 -11.97 0.41
N PRO A 90 -6.97 -13.07 -0.37
CA PRO A 90 -8.14 -13.50 -1.16
C PRO A 90 -9.36 -13.91 -0.32
N LEU A 91 -9.14 -14.47 0.87
CA LEU A 91 -10.22 -14.96 1.73
C LEU A 91 -11.09 -13.82 2.28
N VAL A 92 -10.45 -12.71 2.65
CA VAL A 92 -11.13 -11.53 3.17
C VAL A 92 -11.83 -10.78 2.04
N PHE A 93 -11.19 -10.68 0.86
CA PHE A 93 -11.82 -10.13 -0.33
C PHE A 93 -13.11 -10.87 -0.69
N LEU A 94 -13.06 -12.21 -0.74
CA LEU A 94 -14.24 -13.01 -1.03
C LEU A 94 -15.35 -12.76 -0.01
N ASP A 95 -15.02 -12.69 1.27
CA ASP A 95 -15.99 -12.43 2.33
C ASP A 95 -16.61 -11.02 2.23
N LEU A 96 -15.83 -10.01 1.84
CA LEU A 96 -16.33 -8.66 1.58
C LEU A 96 -17.34 -8.64 0.43
N VAL A 97 -17.03 -9.32 -0.67
CA VAL A 97 -17.90 -9.38 -1.85
C VAL A 97 -19.17 -10.18 -1.56
N THR A 98 -19.09 -11.31 -0.85
CA THR A 98 -20.26 -12.15 -0.58
C THR A 98 -21.18 -11.57 0.46
N THR A 99 -20.63 -10.93 1.49
CA THR A 99 -21.38 -10.69 2.72
C THR A 99 -22.03 -9.31 2.76
N GLN A 100 -21.58 -8.35 1.91
CA GLN A 100 -22.11 -6.98 1.65
C GLN A 100 -22.40 -6.08 2.88
N LYS A 101 -22.42 -6.63 4.09
CA LYS A 101 -22.64 -5.96 5.38
C LYS A 101 -21.46 -6.28 6.28
N LEU A 102 -20.77 -5.24 6.74
CA LEU A 102 -19.61 -5.35 7.63
C LEU A 102 -19.92 -6.09 8.94
N THR A 103 -21.18 -6.08 9.38
CA THR A 103 -21.62 -6.77 10.61
C THR A 103 -21.69 -8.29 10.49
N LYS A 104 -21.76 -8.83 9.27
CA LYS A 104 -21.90 -10.27 9.01
C LYS A 104 -20.59 -10.95 8.56
N LEU A 105 -19.49 -10.21 8.47
CA LEU A 105 -18.18 -10.75 8.08
C LEU A 105 -17.74 -11.88 9.02
N LYS A 106 -17.02 -12.85 8.45
CA LYS A 106 -16.39 -13.94 9.22
C LYS A 106 -15.41 -13.36 10.23
N LEU A 107 -15.23 -14.08 11.35
CA LEU A 107 -14.32 -13.65 12.42
C LEU A 107 -12.91 -13.37 11.91
N HIS A 108 -12.36 -14.22 11.05
CA HIS A 108 -11.05 -14.02 10.42
C HIS A 108 -10.97 -12.68 9.68
N SER A 109 -11.91 -12.41 8.76
CA SER A 109 -11.98 -11.17 8.00
C SER A 109 -12.10 -9.94 8.89
N LYS A 110 -12.91 -10.04 9.95
CA LYS A 110 -13.12 -8.95 10.90
C LYS A 110 -11.84 -8.63 11.68
N ILE A 111 -11.12 -9.66 12.11
CA ILE A 111 -9.84 -9.51 12.80
C ILE A 111 -8.82 -8.87 11.87
N VAL A 112 -8.61 -9.41 10.66
CA VAL A 112 -7.62 -8.89 9.70
C VAL A 112 -7.88 -7.43 9.34
N LEU A 113 -9.14 -7.08 9.02
CA LEU A 113 -9.49 -5.70 8.67
C LEU A 113 -9.29 -4.76 9.87
N SER A 114 -9.73 -5.17 11.06
CA SER A 114 -9.59 -4.35 12.26
C SER A 114 -8.14 -4.15 12.66
N THR A 115 -7.31 -5.21 12.66
CA THR A 115 -5.89 -5.11 13.04
C THR A 115 -5.10 -4.29 12.04
N THR A 116 -5.35 -4.48 10.74
CA THR A 116 -4.73 -3.69 9.67
C THR A 116 -5.07 -2.21 9.81
N PHE A 117 -6.34 -1.88 10.02
CA PHE A 117 -6.79 -0.50 10.21
C PHE A 117 -6.16 0.16 11.44
N ILE A 118 -6.16 -0.53 12.59
CA ILE A 118 -5.57 -0.01 13.84
C ILE A 118 -4.07 0.24 13.65
N LEU A 119 -3.34 -0.73 13.08
CA LEU A 119 -1.90 -0.62 12.90
C LEU A 119 -1.54 0.51 11.92
N ILE A 120 -2.30 0.69 10.84
CA ILE A 120 -2.06 1.80 9.90
C ILE A 120 -2.26 3.15 10.59
N ILE A 121 -3.33 3.30 11.38
CA ILE A 121 -3.61 4.56 12.09
C ILE A 121 -2.53 4.83 13.14
N VAL A 122 -2.24 3.86 14.00
CA VAL A 122 -1.23 4.00 15.05
C VAL A 122 0.13 4.30 14.42
N GLY A 123 0.53 3.57 13.38
CA GLY A 123 1.79 3.81 12.71
C GLY A 123 1.86 5.16 12.00
N SER A 124 0.76 5.62 11.40
CA SER A 124 0.72 6.93 10.74
C SER A 124 0.83 8.06 11.75
N ILE A 125 0.14 7.97 12.88
CA ILE A 125 0.20 8.98 13.95
C ILE A 125 1.58 9.00 14.58
N SER A 126 2.12 7.83 14.93
CA SER A 126 3.45 7.73 15.54
C SER A 126 4.55 8.22 14.59
N PHE A 127 4.50 7.86 13.30
CA PHE A 127 5.44 8.37 12.30
C PHE A 127 5.35 9.90 12.17
N PHE A 128 4.13 10.44 12.07
CA PHE A 128 3.91 11.87 11.97
C PHE A 128 4.50 12.63 13.16
N ILE A 129 4.24 12.17 14.39
CA ILE A 129 4.73 12.84 15.61
C ILE A 129 6.25 12.81 15.70
N LEU A 130 6.88 11.67 15.40
CA LEU A 130 8.33 11.50 15.53
C LEU A 130 9.10 12.26 14.45
N GLU A 131 8.59 12.28 13.21
CA GLU A 131 9.28 12.91 12.07
C GLU A 131 8.83 14.34 11.75
N TYR A 132 7.85 14.88 12.48
CA TYR A 132 7.36 16.24 12.26
C TYR A 132 8.48 17.31 12.19
N PRO A 133 9.49 17.31 13.08
CA PRO A 133 10.55 18.33 13.06
C PRO A 133 11.72 18.00 12.11
N SER A 134 11.81 16.77 11.62
CA SER A 134 12.96 16.25 10.87
C SER A 134 12.61 16.07 9.38
N THR A 135 12.44 14.84 8.91
CA THR A 135 12.30 14.53 7.48
C THR A 135 11.03 15.11 6.84
N LEU A 136 9.99 15.34 7.65
CA LEU A 136 8.73 15.90 7.18
C LEU A 136 8.73 17.44 7.14
N ASN A 137 9.72 18.12 7.73
CA ASN A 137 9.66 19.56 7.97
C ASN A 137 9.42 20.40 6.70
N HIS A 138 10.03 19.99 5.59
CA HIS A 138 9.96 20.70 4.30
C HIS A 138 8.64 20.50 3.54
N LEU A 139 7.76 19.61 4.00
CA LEU A 139 6.51 19.27 3.34
C LEU A 139 5.34 20.13 3.86
N SER A 140 4.35 20.38 3.00
CA SER A 140 3.08 20.97 3.41
C SER A 140 2.29 20.02 4.32
N LEU A 141 1.31 20.53 5.08
CA LEU A 141 0.54 19.70 6.02
C LEU A 141 -0.12 18.47 5.35
N ILE A 142 -0.62 18.63 4.12
CA ILE A 142 -1.27 17.56 3.36
C ILE A 142 -0.24 16.50 2.95
N GLU A 143 0.92 16.93 2.46
CA GLU A 143 2.02 16.04 2.08
C GLU A 143 2.60 15.32 3.30
N LYS A 144 2.67 15.97 4.47
CA LYS A 144 3.09 15.34 5.73
C LYS A 144 2.16 14.20 6.14
N ILE A 145 0.84 14.43 6.05
CA ILE A 145 -0.16 13.40 6.34
C ILE A 145 -0.05 12.26 5.33
N GLY A 146 0.05 12.57 4.04
CA GLY A 146 0.22 11.58 2.97
C GLY A 146 1.48 10.74 3.15
N ALA A 147 2.63 11.36 3.41
CA ALA A 147 3.89 10.69 3.65
C ALA A 147 3.85 9.79 4.89
N SER A 148 3.25 10.26 5.99
CA SER A 148 3.12 9.49 7.23
C SER A 148 2.20 8.27 7.05
N PHE A 149 1.09 8.46 6.34
CA PHE A 149 0.19 7.37 5.97
C PHE A 149 0.89 6.34 5.07
N PHE A 150 1.60 6.82 4.04
CA PHE A 150 2.33 5.98 3.11
C PHE A 150 3.38 5.14 3.84
N GLN A 151 4.19 5.75 4.72
CA GLN A 151 5.23 5.04 5.46
C GLN A 151 4.65 4.03 6.44
N SER A 152 3.56 4.37 7.12
CA SER A 152 2.83 3.41 7.96
C SER A 152 2.39 2.18 7.17
N VAL A 153 1.81 2.38 5.97
CA VAL A 153 1.40 1.27 5.09
C VAL A 153 2.60 0.50 4.56
N THR A 154 3.69 1.18 4.17
CA THR A 154 4.89 0.55 3.61
C THR A 154 5.57 -0.41 4.59
N THR A 155 5.53 -0.09 5.90
CA THR A 155 6.12 -0.95 6.94
C THR A 155 5.42 -2.30 7.05
N ARG A 156 4.24 -2.48 6.45
CA ARG A 156 3.57 -3.78 6.32
C ARG A 156 4.05 -4.51 5.06
N THR A 157 5.34 -4.83 5.03
CA THR A 157 6.03 -5.65 3.99
C THR A 157 6.05 -5.09 2.57
N ALA A 158 5.76 -3.81 2.33
CA ALA A 158 5.69 -3.27 0.97
C ALA A 158 6.96 -2.57 0.49
N GLY A 159 7.81 -2.02 1.37
CA GLY A 159 9.18 -1.61 1.01
C GLY A 159 9.36 -0.39 0.08
N PHE A 160 8.31 0.36 -0.22
CA PHE A 160 8.40 1.63 -0.94
C PHE A 160 8.83 2.77 -0.01
N ASN A 161 9.63 3.71 -0.52
CA ASN A 161 10.09 4.87 0.25
C ASN A 161 9.53 6.17 -0.32
N THR A 162 8.86 6.97 0.51
CA THR A 162 8.46 8.37 0.21
C THR A 162 9.24 9.40 1.01
N VAL A 163 10.01 8.95 2.00
CA VAL A 163 11.02 9.76 2.69
C VAL A 163 12.34 9.00 2.71
N ASP A 164 13.44 9.72 2.91
CA ASP A 164 14.75 9.10 3.03
C ASP A 164 14.88 8.36 4.36
N ILE A 165 14.81 7.03 4.29
CA ILE A 165 14.97 6.13 5.44
C ILE A 165 16.36 6.25 6.07
N GLY A 166 17.37 6.73 5.33
CA GLY A 166 18.70 7.00 5.89
C GLY A 166 18.75 8.20 6.83
N GLN A 167 17.73 9.07 6.80
CA GLN A 167 17.69 10.32 7.56
C GLN A 167 16.60 10.36 8.64
N ILE A 168 15.82 9.29 8.81
CA ILE A 168 14.81 9.23 9.87
C ILE A 168 15.48 9.14 11.25
N SER A 169 14.79 9.64 12.27
CA SER A 169 15.26 9.57 13.64
C SER A 169 15.33 8.12 14.15
N THR A 170 16.24 7.86 15.08
CA THR A 170 16.42 6.54 15.71
C THR A 170 15.12 5.97 16.31
N PRO A 171 14.28 6.76 17.03
CA PRO A 171 13.00 6.28 17.53
C PRO A 171 12.05 5.83 16.41
N THR A 172 11.98 6.56 15.28
CA THR A 172 11.17 6.18 14.12
C THR A 172 11.64 4.87 13.52
N SER A 173 12.95 4.68 13.39
CA SER A 173 13.54 3.42 12.89
C SER A 173 13.13 2.22 13.75
N MET A 174 13.21 2.37 15.08
CA MET A 174 12.81 1.30 16.01
C MET A 174 11.33 0.94 15.89
N MET A 175 10.48 1.95 15.76
CA MET A 175 9.05 1.77 15.53
C MET A 175 8.77 1.05 14.19
N MET A 176 9.42 1.48 13.11
CA MET A 176 9.28 0.85 11.79
C MET A 176 9.70 -0.62 11.81
N MET A 177 10.80 -0.95 12.50
CA MET A 177 11.24 -2.35 12.70
C MET A 177 10.17 -3.19 13.40
N LEU A 178 9.50 -2.65 14.43
CA LEU A 178 8.43 -3.35 15.15
C LEU A 178 7.22 -3.60 14.23
N PHE A 179 6.80 -2.62 13.43
CA PHE A 179 5.69 -2.82 12.50
C PHE A 179 6.02 -3.76 11.34
N MET A 180 7.26 -3.71 10.84
CA MET A 180 7.75 -4.67 9.84
C MET A 180 7.81 -6.10 10.38
N PHE A 181 8.12 -6.27 11.67
CA PHE A 181 8.08 -7.58 12.32
C PHE A 181 6.65 -8.13 12.45
N ILE A 182 5.67 -7.28 12.75
CA ILE A 182 4.25 -7.68 12.77
C ILE A 182 3.77 -8.03 11.34
N GLY A 183 4.19 -7.25 10.35
CA GLY A 183 3.98 -7.52 8.93
C GLY A 183 2.55 -7.27 8.41
N GLY A 184 2.32 -7.77 7.20
CA GLY A 184 1.02 -7.86 6.53
C GLY A 184 0.22 -9.09 6.96
N ALA A 185 -1.03 -9.20 6.50
CA ALA A 185 -1.88 -10.37 6.75
C ALA A 185 -1.77 -11.41 5.63
#